data_AF-B6VY37-F1
#
_entry.id   AF-B6VY37-F1
#
_cell.length_a   1.000
_cell.length_b   1.000
_cell.length_c   1.000
_cell.angle_alpha   90.00
_cell.angle_beta   90.00
_cell.angle_gamma   90.00
#
_symmetry.space_group_name_H-M   'P 1'
#
loop_
_entity.id
_entity.type
_entity.pdbx_description
1 polymer ?
#
loop_
_entity_poly.entity_id
_entity_poly.type
_entity_poly.pdbx_seq_one_letter_code
_entity_poly.pdbx_strand_id
1 'polypeptide(L)'
;MPPATQTGANTFGCLIDGWVYTGQRYDSDDKASYYPARNEDEKAIVSIDVRVDNNASISFNIIDPKEKDITIYSISEGASDDQTIYTDVIFKNENNQEEKLEDGIINITRFDLNNRIISGTFEGERIKEGRLDLKF
;
A
#
# COMPACT_ATOMS: atom_id res chain seq x y z
N MET A 1 -3.03 12.42 -14.28
CA MET A 1 -2.96 10.94 -14.36
C MET A 1 -4.35 10.38 -14.64
N PRO A 2 -4.46 9.23 -15.31
CA PRO A 2 -5.72 8.48 -15.36
C PRO A 2 -6.26 8.19 -13.95
N PRO A 3 -7.57 7.92 -13.81
CA PRO A 3 -8.16 7.49 -12.54
C PRO A 3 -7.43 6.26 -11.98
N ALA A 4 -7.30 6.17 -10.65
CA ALA A 4 -6.78 4.97 -10.02
C ALA A 4 -7.70 3.78 -10.36
N THR A 5 -7.12 2.68 -10.83
CA THR A 5 -7.86 1.44 -11.04
C THR A 5 -8.21 0.83 -9.69
N GLN A 6 -9.33 0.12 -9.64
CA GLN A 6 -9.80 -0.57 -8.43
C GLN A 6 -10.11 -2.03 -8.75
N THR A 7 -9.44 -2.63 -9.73
CA THR A 7 -9.80 -3.95 -10.27
C THR A 7 -8.84 -5.06 -9.83
N GLY A 8 -7.84 -4.74 -9.00
CA GLY A 8 -6.72 -5.61 -8.72
C GLY A 8 -5.86 -5.82 -9.97
N ALA A 9 -5.54 -4.75 -10.69
CA ALA A 9 -4.75 -4.79 -11.92
C ALA A 9 -3.26 -5.14 -11.69
N ASN A 10 -2.86 -5.38 -10.44
CA ASN A 10 -1.50 -5.64 -9.98
C ASN A 10 -0.53 -4.50 -10.33
N THR A 11 -1.00 -3.26 -10.18
CA THR A 11 -0.19 -2.05 -10.39
C THR A 11 0.29 -1.47 -9.08
N PHE A 12 1.54 -1.00 -9.07
CA PHE A 12 2.15 -0.29 -7.95
C PHE A 12 3.09 0.79 -8.49
N GLY A 13 3.14 1.95 -7.83
CA GLY A 13 4.22 2.89 -8.05
C GLY A 13 4.22 4.05 -7.06
N CYS A 14 5.38 4.66 -6.87
CA CYS A 14 5.58 5.83 -6.02
C CYS A 14 6.83 6.62 -6.44
N LEU A 15 7.00 7.78 -5.81
CA LEU A 15 8.26 8.52 -5.81
C LEU A 15 8.98 8.28 -4.48
N ILE A 16 10.28 8.00 -4.51
CA ILE A 16 11.16 8.05 -3.33
C ILE A 16 12.23 9.11 -3.62
N ASP A 17 12.28 10.17 -2.83
CA ASP A 17 13.18 11.32 -3.04
C ASP A 17 13.11 11.91 -4.46
N GLY A 18 11.92 11.88 -5.07
CA GLY A 18 11.67 12.36 -6.43
C GLY A 18 12.00 11.38 -7.55
N TRP A 19 12.55 10.19 -7.24
CA TRP A 19 12.80 9.13 -8.22
C TRP A 19 11.61 8.19 -8.34
N VAL A 20 11.29 7.79 -9.57
CA VAL A 20 10.13 6.95 -9.88
C VAL A 20 10.46 5.47 -9.65
N TYR A 21 9.61 4.79 -8.88
CA TYR A 21 9.66 3.34 -8.70
C TYR A 21 8.32 2.73 -9.06
N THR A 22 8.31 1.76 -9.96
CA THR A 22 7.09 1.08 -10.43
C THR A 22 7.22 -0.42 -10.31
N GLY A 23 6.17 -1.08 -9.83
CA GLY A 23 6.16 -2.53 -9.74
C GLY A 23 6.27 -3.19 -11.11
N GLN A 24 7.10 -4.23 -11.22
CA GLN A 24 7.26 -4.96 -12.48
C GLN A 24 5.96 -5.66 -12.91
N ARG A 25 5.62 -5.57 -14.20
CA ARG A 25 4.35 -6.02 -14.80
C ARG A 25 4.25 -7.54 -15.00
N TYR A 26 5.37 -8.24 -15.13
CA TYR A 26 5.42 -9.65 -15.55
C TYR A 26 6.04 -10.59 -14.51
N ASP A 27 6.26 -10.12 -13.29
CA ASP A 27 6.73 -11.01 -12.23
C ASP A 27 5.56 -11.85 -11.69
N SER A 28 5.83 -13.13 -11.42
CA SER A 28 4.81 -14.15 -11.14
C SER A 28 4.32 -14.21 -9.69
N ASP A 29 4.74 -13.28 -8.83
CA ASP A 29 4.47 -13.38 -7.40
C ASP A 29 3.36 -12.40 -6.98
N ASP A 30 2.46 -12.88 -6.12
CA ASP A 30 1.44 -12.05 -5.47
C ASP A 30 2.16 -10.93 -4.70
N LYS A 31 1.94 -9.69 -5.13
CA LYS A 31 2.60 -8.48 -4.59
C LYS A 31 2.11 -8.08 -3.20
N ALA A 32 1.12 -8.81 -2.68
CA ALA A 32 0.52 -8.56 -1.40
C ALA A 32 0.06 -9.88 -0.76
N SER A 33 -0.06 -9.89 0.56
CA SER A 33 -0.56 -11.02 1.36
C SER A 33 -1.41 -10.51 2.51
N TYR A 34 -2.59 -11.10 2.70
CA TYR A 34 -3.50 -10.72 3.78
C TYR A 34 -3.44 -11.67 4.97
N TYR A 35 -3.29 -11.08 6.16
CA TYR A 35 -3.30 -11.74 7.45
C TYR A 35 -4.47 -11.20 8.28
N PRO A 36 -5.56 -11.97 8.45
CA PRO A 36 -6.71 -11.53 9.24
C PRO A 36 -6.35 -11.46 10.73
N ALA A 37 -6.99 -10.54 11.47
CA ALA A 37 -6.96 -10.53 12.93
C ALA A 37 -7.52 -11.85 13.47
N ARG A 38 -6.84 -12.45 14.45
CA ARG A 38 -7.28 -13.74 15.03
C ARG A 38 -8.19 -13.58 16.26
N ASN A 39 -8.22 -12.40 16.85
CA ASN A 39 -9.00 -12.04 18.04
C ASN A 39 -9.23 -10.52 18.06
N GLU A 40 -9.98 -10.04 19.05
CA GLU A 40 -10.36 -8.62 19.19
C GLU A 40 -9.19 -7.68 19.53
N ASP A 41 -8.08 -8.21 20.04
CA ASP A 41 -6.88 -7.45 20.39
C ASP A 41 -5.88 -7.34 19.24
N GLU A 42 -6.06 -8.12 18.17
CA GLU A 42 -5.21 -8.14 16.98
C GLU A 42 -5.78 -7.27 15.86
N LYS A 43 -4.89 -6.63 15.11
CA LYS A 43 -5.24 -5.91 13.88
C LYS A 43 -4.93 -6.78 12.66
N ALA A 44 -5.81 -6.75 11.66
CA ALA A 44 -5.51 -7.38 10.38
C ALA A 44 -4.37 -6.64 9.68
N ILE A 45 -3.61 -7.34 8.84
CA ILE A 45 -2.46 -6.76 8.13
C ILE A 45 -2.51 -7.17 6.67
N VAL A 46 -2.27 -6.23 5.76
CA VAL A 46 -1.87 -6.53 4.38
C VAL A 46 -0.39 -6.22 4.26
N SER A 47 0.43 -7.24 4.04
CA SER A 47 1.84 -7.08 3.73
C SER A 47 2.01 -6.90 2.23
N ILE A 48 2.80 -5.92 1.82
CA ILE A 48 3.09 -5.60 0.42
C ILE A 48 4.58 -5.85 0.19
N ASP A 49 4.92 -6.58 -0.86
CA ASP A 49 6.29 -6.76 -1.34
C ASP A 49 6.30 -6.61 -2.86
N VAL A 50 6.96 -5.56 -3.34
CA VAL A 50 6.98 -5.21 -4.76
C VAL A 50 8.41 -5.07 -5.22
N ARG A 51 8.82 -5.95 -6.14
CA ARG A 51 9.98 -5.69 -7.00
C ARG A 51 9.72 -4.52 -7.92
N VAL A 52 10.61 -3.54 -7.84
CA VAL A 52 10.60 -2.32 -8.65
C VAL A 52 11.75 -2.30 -9.67
N ASP A 53 12.74 -3.18 -9.48
CA ASP A 53 13.77 -3.54 -10.46
C ASP A 53 14.25 -4.99 -10.21
N ASN A 54 15.18 -5.51 -11.03
CA ASN A 54 15.74 -6.86 -10.94
C ASN A 54 16.34 -7.18 -9.56
N ASN A 55 16.95 -6.18 -8.91
CA ASN A 55 17.57 -6.32 -7.59
C ASN A 55 16.97 -5.35 -6.55
N ALA A 56 15.92 -4.61 -6.89
CA ALA A 56 15.34 -3.60 -6.02
C ALA A 56 13.89 -3.92 -5.68
N SER A 57 13.52 -3.73 -4.41
CA SER A 57 12.15 -3.95 -3.92
C SER A 57 11.74 -2.92 -2.88
N ILE A 58 10.43 -2.74 -2.75
CA ILE A 58 9.80 -1.97 -1.70
C ILE A 58 8.84 -2.91 -0.97
N SER A 59 8.93 -2.96 0.35
CA SER A 59 7.96 -3.67 1.17
C SER A 59 7.48 -2.82 2.35
N PHE A 60 6.24 -3.05 2.78
CA PHE A 60 5.63 -2.41 3.95
C PHE A 60 4.36 -3.15 4.36
N ASN A 61 3.86 -2.86 5.56
CA ASN A 61 2.63 -3.42 6.10
C ASN A 61 1.54 -2.36 6.23
N ILE A 62 0.35 -2.63 5.70
CA ILE A 62 -0.85 -1.82 5.94
C ILE A 62 -1.57 -2.40 7.16
N ILE A 63 -1.78 -1.58 8.18
CA ILE A 63 -2.38 -2.01 9.44
C ILE A 63 -3.88 -1.75 9.43
N ASP A 64 -4.66 -2.74 9.87
CA ASP A 64 -6.13 -2.68 9.99
C ASP A 64 -6.80 -2.11 8.72
N PRO A 65 -6.55 -2.70 7.54
CA PRO A 65 -7.09 -2.19 6.29
C PRO A 65 -8.62 -2.28 6.31
N LYS A 66 -9.26 -1.16 6.00
CA LYS A 66 -10.73 -1.05 5.93
C LYS A 66 -11.11 -0.42 4.61
N GLU A 67 -12.16 -0.97 4.01
CA GLU A 67 -12.83 -0.27 2.91
C GLU A 67 -13.52 0.96 3.49
N LYS A 68 -13.56 2.04 2.72
CA LYS A 68 -14.31 3.23 3.10
C LYS A 68 -15.77 2.85 3.38
N ASP A 69 -16.20 2.98 4.63
CA ASP A 69 -17.63 3.06 4.92
C ASP A 69 -18.11 4.38 4.30
N ILE A 70 -18.91 4.30 3.23
CA ILE A 70 -19.59 5.48 2.69
C ILE A 70 -20.70 5.84 3.69
N THR A 71 -20.33 6.43 4.82
CA THR A 71 -21.26 7.08 5.74
C THR A 71 -20.99 8.58 5.66
N ILE A 72 -21.93 9.30 5.05
CA ILE A 72 -21.87 10.75 4.89
C ILE A 72 -22.07 11.42 6.27
N TYR A 73 -21.32 12.52 6.50
CA TYR A 73 -21.32 13.47 7.64
C TYR A 73 -20.46 13.02 8.83
N SER A 74 -19.35 13.68 9.20
CA SER A 74 -19.18 15.12 9.39
C SER A 74 -17.71 15.54 9.31
N ILE A 75 -17.48 16.76 8.83
CA ILE A 75 -16.17 17.40 8.72
C ILE A 75 -15.70 17.77 10.13
N SER A 76 -14.73 17.04 10.69
CA SER A 76 -13.85 17.55 11.74
C SER A 76 -12.43 17.61 11.18
N GLU A 77 -11.81 18.78 11.33
CA GLU A 77 -10.58 19.16 10.65
C GLU A 77 -9.42 18.20 10.95
N GLY A 78 -8.79 17.71 9.88
CA GLY A 78 -7.37 17.34 9.87
C GLY A 78 -7.02 15.88 9.63
N ALA A 79 -7.90 14.93 9.96
CA ALA A 79 -7.70 13.51 9.65
C ALA A 79 -9.02 12.93 9.17
N SER A 80 -9.05 12.35 7.96
CA SER A 80 -10.23 11.62 7.50
C SER A 80 -10.24 10.25 8.18
N ASP A 81 -11.40 9.79 8.65
CA ASP A 81 -11.63 8.42 9.14
C ASP A 81 -11.27 7.33 8.09
N ASP A 82 -10.99 7.74 6.85
CA ASP A 82 -10.62 6.92 5.69
C ASP A 82 -9.11 6.59 5.61
N GLN A 83 -8.29 7.10 6.54
CA GLN A 83 -6.84 6.90 6.55
C GLN A 83 -6.41 5.83 7.54
N THR A 84 -5.56 4.91 7.09
CA THR A 84 -4.78 4.05 7.98
C THR A 84 -3.29 4.24 7.77
N ILE A 85 -2.49 3.61 8.61
CA ILE A 85 -1.04 3.67 8.58
C ILE A 85 -0.47 2.53 7.74
N TYR A 86 0.60 2.82 7.03
CA TYR A 86 1.54 1.78 6.61
C TYR A 86 2.84 1.92 7.41
N THR A 87 3.43 0.77 7.78
CA THR A 87 4.57 0.67 8.69
C THR A 87 5.62 -0.29 8.17
N ASP A 88 6.80 -0.28 8.80
CA ASP A 88 7.91 -1.21 8.55
C ASP A 88 8.36 -1.16 7.09
N VAL A 89 8.50 0.05 6.57
CA VAL A 89 8.89 0.29 5.19
C VAL A 89 10.36 -0.08 5.00
N ILE A 90 10.61 -1.00 4.07
CA ILE A 90 11.95 -1.40 3.68
C ILE A 90 12.10 -1.13 2.18
N PHE A 91 13.06 -0.29 1.83
CA PHE A 91 13.51 -0.12 0.47
C PHE A 91 14.84 -0.86 0.29
N LYS A 92 14.84 -1.84 -0.61
CA LYS A 92 16.04 -2.56 -1.00
C LYS A 92 16.50 -2.04 -2.36
N ASN A 93 17.72 -1.51 -2.43
CA ASN A 93 18.28 -0.99 -3.67
C ASN A 93 18.96 -2.11 -4.51
N GLU A 94 19.39 -1.75 -5.72
CA GLU A 94 20.02 -2.68 -6.68
C GLU A 94 21.29 -3.39 -6.16
N ASN A 95 21.93 -2.84 -5.13
CA ASN A 95 23.11 -3.41 -4.48
C ASN A 95 22.75 -4.34 -3.32
N ASN A 96 21.47 -4.73 -3.19
CA ASN A 96 20.92 -5.48 -2.06
C ASN A 96 21.08 -4.79 -0.70
N GLN A 97 21.30 -3.48 -0.66
CA GLN A 97 21.31 -2.74 0.61
C GLN A 97 19.88 -2.40 0.98
N GLU A 98 19.53 -2.72 2.23
CA GLU A 98 18.24 -2.38 2.81
C GLU A 98 18.31 -1.05 3.55
N GLU A 99 17.33 -0.20 3.29
CA GLU A 99 17.11 1.06 3.97
C GLU A 99 15.71 1.04 4.60
N LYS A 100 15.65 1.29 5.90
CA LYS A 100 14.37 1.51 6.57
C LYS A 100 13.91 2.94 6.29
N LEU A 101 12.70 3.08 5.76
CA LEU A 101 12.06 4.37 5.54
C LEU A 101 11.03 4.65 6.62
N GLU A 102 10.56 5.90 6.67
CA GLU A 102 9.56 6.35 7.61
C GLU A 102 8.19 5.75 7.29
N ASP A 103 7.43 5.46 8.35
CA ASP A 103 6.03 5.08 8.26
C ASP A 103 5.21 6.22 7.61
N GLY A 104 4.05 5.89 7.08
CA GLY A 104 3.20 6.89 6.45
C GLY A 104 1.73 6.52 6.47
N ILE A 105 0.99 7.23 5.63
CA ILE A 105 -0.47 7.18 5.59
C ILE A 105 -0.90 6.61 4.25
N ILE A 106 -1.92 5.75 4.29
CA ILE A 106 -2.58 5.21 3.10
C ILE A 106 -4.08 5.49 3.16
N ASN A 107 -4.59 6.02 2.06
CA ASN A 107 -6.02 6.14 1.79
C ASN A 107 -6.46 4.92 0.98
N ILE A 108 -7.27 4.04 1.59
CA ILE A 108 -7.79 2.85 0.94
C ILE A 108 -9.09 3.21 0.22
N THR A 109 -9.11 2.98 -1.10
CA THR A 109 -10.27 3.26 -1.95
C THR A 109 -11.09 2.01 -2.29
N ARG A 110 -10.51 0.82 -2.10
CA ARG A 110 -11.18 -0.48 -2.20
C ARG A 110 -10.44 -1.48 -1.33
N PHE A 111 -11.18 -2.25 -0.52
CA PHE A 111 -10.65 -3.41 0.19
C PHE A 111 -11.69 -4.53 0.17
N ASP A 112 -11.54 -5.43 -0.79
CA ASP A 112 -12.52 -6.45 -1.12
C ASP A 112 -11.95 -7.83 -0.81
N LEU A 113 -12.39 -8.43 0.29
CA LEU A 113 -11.94 -9.75 0.74
C LEU A 113 -12.42 -10.88 -0.20
N ASN A 114 -13.55 -10.71 -0.90
CA ASN A 114 -14.09 -11.75 -1.77
C ASN A 114 -13.30 -11.85 -3.06
N ASN A 115 -13.02 -10.70 -3.66
CA ASN A 115 -12.23 -10.61 -4.90
C ASN A 115 -10.72 -10.50 -4.63
N ARG A 116 -10.32 -10.44 -3.34
CA ARG A 116 -8.93 -10.36 -2.91
C ARG A 116 -8.23 -9.13 -3.49
N ILE A 117 -8.82 -7.94 -3.32
CA ILE A 117 -8.34 -6.68 -3.93
C ILE A 117 -8.09 -5.62 -2.85
N ILE A 118 -6.95 -4.94 -2.93
CA ILE A 118 -6.68 -3.69 -2.23
C ILE A 118 -6.24 -2.61 -3.21
N SER A 119 -6.86 -1.43 -3.13
CA SER A 119 -6.54 -0.30 -4.01
C SER A 119 -6.51 0.99 -3.21
N GLY A 120 -5.52 1.85 -3.46
CA GLY A 120 -5.37 3.08 -2.70
C GLY A 120 -4.23 3.98 -3.13
N THR A 121 -4.07 5.08 -2.40
CA THR A 121 -2.98 6.03 -2.55
C THR A 121 -2.27 6.20 -1.22
N PHE A 122 -0.94 6.32 -1.22
CA PHE A 122 -0.15 6.38 0.00
C PHE A 122 0.96 7.42 -0.09
N GLU A 123 1.28 8.03 1.05
CA GLU A 123 2.32 9.06 1.19
C GLU A 123 3.01 8.95 2.56
N GLY A 124 4.28 9.31 2.61
CA GLY A 124 5.08 9.40 3.82
C GLY A 124 6.05 10.58 3.74
N GLU A 125 7.13 10.55 4.50
CA GLU A 125 8.14 11.62 4.47
C GLU A 125 8.85 11.65 3.11
N ARG A 126 9.58 10.59 2.78
CA ARG A 126 10.33 10.45 1.51
C ARG A 126 9.51 9.85 0.38
N ILE A 127 8.47 9.07 0.72
CA ILE A 127 7.56 8.46 -0.25
C ILE A 127 6.48 9.46 -0.63
N LYS A 128 6.35 9.78 -1.92
CA LYS A 128 5.32 10.68 -2.46
C LYS A 128 4.55 10.04 -3.62
N GLU A 129 3.34 10.51 -3.87
CA GLU A 129 2.49 10.11 -5.00
C GLU A 129 2.28 8.60 -5.14
N GLY A 130 2.30 7.85 -4.03
CA GLY A 130 2.17 6.40 -4.02
C GLY A 130 0.78 5.96 -4.45
N ARG A 131 0.72 4.91 -5.28
CA ARG A 131 -0.52 4.26 -5.73
C ARG A 131 -0.36 2.75 -5.80
N LEU A 132 -1.43 2.04 -5.44
CA LEU A 132 -1.51 0.59 -5.55
C LEU A 132 -2.91 0.14 -5.99
N ASP A 133 -2.97 -0.93 -6.77
CA ASP A 133 -4.18 -1.69 -7.11
C ASP A 133 -3.76 -3.16 -7.27
N LEU A 134 -3.78 -3.90 -6.18
CA LEU A 134 -3.14 -5.21 -6.02
C LEU A 134 -4.16 -6.30 -5.67
N LYS A 135 -3.80 -7.54 -6.02
CA LYS A 135 -4.41 -8.73 -5.43
C LYS A 135 -3.54 -9.28 -4.29
N PHE A 136 -4.19 -9.83 -3.26
CA PHE A 136 -3.56 -10.38 -2.05
C PHE A 136 -4.13 -11.73 -1.67
#